data_AF-C4JTS5-F1
#
_entry.id   AF-C4JTS5-F1
#
_cell.length_a   1.000
_cell.length_b   1.000
_cell.length_c   1.000
_cell.angle_alpha   90.00
_cell.angle_beta   90.00
_cell.angle_gamma   90.00
#
_symmetry.space_group_name_H-M   'P 1'
#
loop_
_entity.id
_entity.type
_entity.pdbx_description
1 polymer ?
#
loop_
_entity_poly.entity_id
_entity_poly.type
_entity_poly.pdbx_seq_one_letter_code
_entity_poly.pdbx_strand_id
1 'polypeptide(L)'
;MTGQSLQLDFHRAPLFSSFEDLWVEYFIRYFLSILQHNKPATTTPQSPEAKCLILQANSLPGQHSYSGSMALFTGNSYISSPLMFTLFSTVSVLALTLFIRRVRSGYHAFLALGPGGTPSTFMGYLRICVLRIFALRNPLNPPLLPVNLRPQTGILKDLPKRNSPRPKVAGIAPQRQVSQRGSASMYSALAAAIKDISIHNSDHLYLGTSCFEKHSTGLFSLPTLINQVTCNGEVCHAHPSDGSLHLTLHPADVKYVIEKGWGERHPLARESWWWKLRFVPVGFVMIYAPQTMEELQCVIQIIHAATWWVTGMEPRSKDCAYKTAAVAKAQGRRSDDSQPAINVAN
;
A
#
# COMPACT_ATOMS: atom_id res chain seq x y z
N MET A 1 6.59 34.58 -44.79
CA MET A 1 6.74 35.33 -43.52
C MET A 1 5.90 34.60 -42.49
N THR A 2 6.49 33.60 -41.82
CA THR A 2 7.09 33.66 -40.46
C THR A 2 6.02 33.60 -39.36
N GLY A 3 6.01 32.65 -38.41
CA GLY A 3 7.02 31.66 -38.08
C GLY A 3 6.47 30.54 -37.18
N GLN A 4 7.09 29.38 -37.30
CA GLN A 4 6.93 28.22 -36.40
C GLN A 4 7.77 28.45 -35.14
N SER A 5 7.18 28.17 -33.98
CA SER A 5 7.90 28.04 -32.71
C SER A 5 8.13 26.56 -32.43
N LEU A 6 9.37 26.13 -32.56
CA LEU A 6 9.89 24.85 -32.08
C LEU A 6 10.06 24.93 -30.56
N GLN A 7 9.36 24.06 -29.81
CA GLN A 7 9.72 23.75 -28.43
C GLN A 7 10.14 22.27 -28.36
N LEU A 8 11.44 22.09 -28.14
CA LEU A 8 12.13 20.82 -27.90
C LEU A 8 11.80 20.33 -26.49
N ASP A 9 10.97 19.29 -26.38
CA ASP A 9 10.79 18.56 -25.12
C ASP A 9 11.88 17.48 -24.98
N PHE A 10 12.75 17.68 -23.98
CA PHE A 10 13.78 16.74 -23.59
C PHE A 10 13.16 15.51 -22.92
N HIS A 11 12.89 14.48 -23.71
CA HIS A 11 12.81 13.11 -23.21
C HIS A 11 14.14 12.73 -22.54
N ARG A 12 14.12 12.43 -21.24
CA ARG A 12 15.20 11.70 -20.57
C ARG A 12 14.65 10.47 -19.86
N ALA A 13 14.73 9.34 -20.54
CA ALA A 13 14.72 8.02 -19.94
C ALA A 13 16.00 7.84 -19.10
N PRO A 14 15.99 7.06 -18.01
CA PRO A 14 17.17 6.38 -17.53
C PRO A 14 17.11 4.92 -17.96
N LEU A 15 17.91 4.61 -18.99
CA LEU A 15 18.60 3.34 -19.13
C LEU A 15 19.54 3.18 -17.93
N PHE A 16 19.32 2.18 -17.08
CA PHE A 16 20.40 1.45 -16.41
C PHE A 16 19.86 0.06 -16.05
N SER A 17 20.26 -0.93 -16.84
CA SER A 17 20.15 -2.36 -16.56
C SER A 17 21.48 -2.87 -16.02
N SER A 18 21.40 -4.00 -15.30
CA SER A 18 22.49 -4.92 -14.94
C SER A 18 23.58 -4.36 -14.02
N PHE A 19 23.23 -4.21 -12.73
CA PHE A 19 24.14 -4.43 -11.58
C PHE A 19 23.38 -4.52 -10.23
N GLU A 20 22.08 -4.23 -10.19
CA GLU A 20 21.25 -4.23 -8.97
C GLU A 20 20.73 -5.61 -8.52
N ASP A 21 20.80 -6.64 -9.37
CA ASP A 21 20.14 -7.93 -9.10
C ASP A 21 20.84 -8.78 -8.02
N LEU A 22 22.14 -8.59 -7.77
CA LEU A 22 22.90 -9.36 -6.77
C LEU A 22 22.70 -8.85 -5.33
N TRP A 23 22.48 -7.53 -5.15
CA TRP A 23 22.27 -6.94 -3.82
C TRP A 23 20.88 -7.18 -3.28
N VAL A 24 19.87 -7.17 -4.17
CA VAL A 24 18.48 -7.46 -3.80
C VAL A 24 18.33 -8.91 -3.36
N GLU A 25 19.00 -9.86 -4.03
CA GLU A 25 18.97 -11.26 -3.63
C GLU A 25 19.65 -11.51 -2.28
N TYR A 26 20.81 -10.88 -2.03
CA TYR A 26 21.53 -10.99 -0.76
C TYR A 26 20.73 -10.39 0.40
N PHE A 27 20.08 -9.24 0.18
CA PHE A 27 19.25 -8.58 1.18
C PHE A 27 17.96 -9.36 1.47
N ILE A 28 17.33 -9.97 0.46
CA ILE A 28 16.15 -10.83 0.65
C ILE A 28 16.53 -12.11 1.41
N ARG A 29 17.66 -12.74 1.09
CA ARG A 29 18.16 -13.92 1.82
C ARG A 29 18.52 -13.60 3.27
N TYR A 30 19.18 -12.47 3.51
CA TYR A 30 19.46 -11.96 4.86
C TYR A 30 18.17 -11.67 5.65
N PHE A 31 17.16 -11.09 5.01
CA PHE A 31 15.89 -10.77 5.65
C PHE A 31 15.03 -12.01 5.92
N LEU A 32 15.07 -13.04 5.05
CA LEU A 32 14.45 -14.34 5.30
C LEU A 32 15.15 -15.11 6.44
N SER A 33 16.47 -14.96 6.56
CA SER A 33 17.26 -15.48 7.69
C SER A 33 16.82 -14.85 9.03
N ILE A 34 16.55 -13.54 9.06
CA ILE A 34 16.04 -12.84 10.26
C ILE A 34 14.64 -13.34 10.66
N LEU A 35 13.81 -13.77 9.70
CA LEU A 35 12.48 -14.31 9.97
C LEU A 35 12.49 -15.76 10.47
N GLN A 36 13.60 -16.49 10.37
CA GLN A 36 13.71 -17.91 10.74
C GLN A 36 14.43 -18.18 12.08
N HIS A 37 14.95 -17.16 12.78
CA HIS A 37 15.67 -17.35 14.03
C HIS A 37 14.96 -16.72 15.23
N ASN A 38 14.00 -17.47 15.77
CA ASN A 38 13.64 -17.45 17.20
C ASN A 38 13.85 -18.87 17.76
N LYS A 39 15.10 -19.23 18.02
CA LYS A 39 15.53 -20.26 18.98
C LYS A 39 17.01 -20.01 19.29
N PRO A 40 17.43 -20.01 20.58
CA PRO A 40 18.79 -19.62 20.93
C PRO A 40 19.73 -20.80 20.72
N ALA A 41 20.89 -20.55 20.12
CA ALA A 41 22.01 -21.47 20.11
C ALA A 41 23.26 -20.77 20.64
N THR A 42 23.88 -21.48 21.57
CA THR A 42 25.06 -21.19 22.37
C THR A 42 26.34 -20.97 21.57
N THR A 43 27.14 -20.01 22.03
CA THR A 43 28.48 -19.63 21.58
C THR A 43 29.55 -20.67 21.94
N THR A 44 30.52 -20.89 21.05
CA THR A 44 31.97 -20.82 21.36
C THR A 44 32.83 -20.76 20.08
N PRO A 45 34.03 -20.14 20.12
CA PRO A 45 34.72 -19.61 18.94
C PRO A 45 35.97 -20.40 18.54
N GLN A 46 36.41 -20.29 17.27
CA GLN A 46 37.79 -20.62 16.88
C GLN A 46 38.39 -19.54 15.95
N SER A 47 39.66 -19.28 16.21
CA SER A 47 40.54 -18.22 15.72
C SER A 47 41.26 -18.56 14.40
N PRO A 48 41.98 -17.60 13.77
CA PRO A 48 42.52 -17.72 12.40
C PRO A 48 44.02 -18.09 12.39
N GLU A 49 44.47 -18.78 11.35
CA GLU A 49 45.91 -18.87 11.01
C GLU A 49 46.17 -18.38 9.59
N ALA A 50 46.95 -17.31 9.52
CA ALA A 50 47.65 -16.84 8.33
C ALA A 50 49.01 -17.53 8.24
N LYS A 51 49.43 -17.97 7.05
CA LYS A 51 50.83 -18.33 6.77
C LYS A 51 51.37 -17.49 5.62
N CYS A 52 52.33 -16.66 6.02
CA CYS A 52 53.29 -15.91 5.23
C CYS A 52 54.28 -16.90 4.57
N LEU A 53 54.59 -16.70 3.29
CA LEU A 53 55.73 -17.33 2.61
C LEU A 53 56.45 -16.27 1.80
N ILE A 54 57.58 -15.81 2.38
CA ILE A 54 58.64 -15.05 1.73
C ILE A 54 59.55 -16.07 1.04
N LEU A 55 59.83 -15.87 -0.24
CA LEU A 55 61.02 -16.42 -0.90
C LEU A 55 61.72 -15.30 -1.68
N GLN A 56 62.93 -15.00 -1.21
CA GLN A 56 63.94 -14.19 -1.87
C GLN A 56 64.54 -14.97 -3.06
N ALA A 57 64.87 -14.28 -4.15
CA ALA A 57 65.85 -14.73 -5.12
C ALA A 57 66.76 -13.56 -5.52
N ASN A 58 68.05 -13.86 -5.57
CA ASN A 58 69.18 -12.94 -5.60
C ASN A 58 69.51 -12.37 -7.00
N SER A 59 70.04 -11.15 -6.96
CA SER A 59 71.02 -10.43 -7.81
C SER A 59 71.64 -11.08 -9.07
N LEU A 60 71.83 -10.27 -10.13
CA LEU A 60 73.13 -9.70 -10.59
C LEU A 60 72.94 -8.79 -11.86
N PRO A 61 73.93 -7.98 -12.31
CA PRO A 61 73.75 -6.57 -12.63
C PRO A 61 73.88 -6.22 -14.12
N GLY A 62 73.46 -5.01 -14.49
CA GLY A 62 73.75 -4.42 -15.79
C GLY A 62 73.46 -2.92 -15.79
N GLN A 63 74.52 -2.11 -15.76
CA GLN A 63 74.48 -0.66 -15.93
C GLN A 63 73.87 -0.28 -17.29
N HIS A 64 73.14 0.82 -17.37
CA HIS A 64 73.36 1.89 -18.36
C HIS A 64 72.53 3.12 -17.98
N SER A 65 73.23 4.22 -17.70
CA SER A 65 72.68 5.57 -17.54
C SER A 65 71.93 6.01 -18.80
N TYR A 66 70.68 6.42 -18.65
CA TYR A 66 70.10 7.50 -19.45
C TYR A 66 69.29 8.42 -18.54
N SER A 67 69.85 9.60 -18.31
CA SER A 67 69.20 10.76 -17.72
C SER A 67 68.14 11.26 -18.72
N GLY A 68 66.95 10.66 -18.65
CA GLY A 68 65.75 11.15 -19.29
C GLY A 68 64.81 11.65 -18.19
N SER A 69 64.68 12.96 -18.06
CA SER A 69 63.68 13.59 -17.21
C SER A 69 62.29 13.24 -17.76
N MET A 70 61.77 12.04 -17.44
CA MET A 70 60.35 11.77 -17.51
C MET A 70 59.74 12.60 -16.39
N ALA A 71 59.29 13.81 -16.74
CA ALA A 71 58.23 14.46 -16.02
C ALA A 71 57.07 13.44 -15.97
N LEU A 72 57.00 12.69 -14.87
CA LEU A 72 55.75 12.11 -14.42
C LEU A 72 54.83 13.32 -14.29
N PHE A 73 54.01 13.57 -15.31
CA PHE A 73 52.77 14.29 -15.14
C PHE A 73 51.97 13.44 -14.14
N THR A 74 52.24 13.66 -12.86
CA THR A 74 51.42 13.19 -11.78
C THR A 74 50.08 13.87 -12.00
N GLY A 75 49.14 13.14 -12.59
CA GLY A 75 47.73 13.52 -12.71
C GLY A 75 47.03 13.61 -11.35
N ASN A 76 47.74 14.05 -10.30
CA ASN A 76 47.26 14.14 -8.92
C ASN A 76 46.90 15.57 -8.52
N SER A 77 47.20 16.59 -9.32
CA SER A 77 47.02 17.99 -8.91
C SER A 77 45.58 18.50 -8.98
N TYR A 78 44.65 17.74 -9.60
CA TYR A 78 43.25 18.16 -9.75
C TYR A 78 42.30 17.59 -8.68
N ILE A 79 42.76 16.67 -7.82
CA ILE A 79 41.90 15.99 -6.83
C ILE A 79 42.05 16.58 -5.40
N SER A 80 42.95 17.55 -5.18
CA SER A 80 43.32 17.97 -3.82
C SER A 80 43.27 19.48 -3.57
N SER A 81 42.33 20.21 -4.18
CA SER A 81 42.12 21.60 -3.77
C SER A 81 41.21 21.64 -2.53
N PRO A 82 41.56 22.40 -1.47
CA PRO A 82 40.74 22.51 -0.27
C PRO A 82 39.31 23.02 -0.59
N LEU A 83 39.16 23.77 -1.68
CA LEU A 83 37.87 24.25 -2.19
C LEU A 83 36.98 23.12 -2.74
N MET A 84 37.55 22.11 -3.40
CA MET A 84 36.77 20.95 -3.88
C MET A 84 36.33 20.07 -2.71
N PHE A 85 37.16 19.91 -1.67
CA PHE A 85 36.78 19.20 -0.46
C PHE A 85 35.68 19.92 0.33
N THR A 86 35.74 21.24 0.47
CA THR A 86 34.69 22.01 1.15
C THR A 86 33.39 22.00 0.34
N LEU A 87 33.45 22.12 -0.98
CA LEU A 87 32.27 22.00 -1.85
C LEU A 87 31.62 20.61 -1.75
N PHE A 88 32.41 19.54 -1.87
CA PHE A 88 31.89 18.18 -1.73
C PHE A 88 31.29 17.92 -0.33
N SER A 89 31.95 18.41 0.72
CA SER A 89 31.46 18.26 2.09
C SER A 89 30.15 19.01 2.32
N THR A 90 30.05 20.25 1.85
CA THR A 90 28.82 21.07 1.97
C THR A 90 27.65 20.46 1.20
N VAL A 91 27.87 20.00 -0.04
CA VAL A 91 26.85 19.28 -0.83
C VAL A 91 26.43 17.99 -0.13
N SER A 92 27.39 17.23 0.42
CA SER A 92 27.11 15.98 1.14
C SER A 92 26.29 16.23 2.42
N VAL A 93 26.63 17.26 3.19
CA VAL A 93 25.87 17.65 4.40
C VAL A 93 24.47 18.11 4.03
N LEU A 94 24.31 18.90 2.96
CA LEU A 94 22.99 19.32 2.47
C LEU A 94 22.17 18.11 2.02
N ALA A 95 22.75 17.21 1.21
CA ALA A 95 22.08 16.00 0.75
C ALA A 95 21.66 15.11 1.93
N LEU A 96 22.54 14.90 2.91
CA LEU A 96 22.24 14.14 4.12
C LEU A 96 21.13 14.80 4.94
N THR A 97 21.16 16.13 5.09
CA THR A 97 20.13 16.89 5.81
C THR A 97 18.76 16.77 5.13
N LEU A 98 18.72 16.90 3.81
CA LEU A 98 17.49 16.73 3.02
C LEU A 98 16.98 15.28 3.10
N PHE A 99 17.88 14.30 3.05
CA PHE A 99 17.55 12.89 3.21
C PHE A 99 16.94 12.60 4.59
N ILE A 100 17.57 13.06 5.67
CA ILE A 100 17.06 12.92 7.04
C ILE A 100 15.69 13.59 7.17
N ARG A 101 15.53 14.82 6.65
CA ARG A 101 14.24 15.52 6.65
C ARG A 101 13.17 14.73 5.90
N ARG A 102 13.51 14.14 4.75
CA ARG A 102 12.59 13.34 3.93
C ARG A 102 12.16 12.05 4.62
N VAL A 103 13.10 11.36 5.26
CA VAL A 103 12.85 10.14 6.06
C VAL A 103 11.99 10.48 7.27
N ARG A 104 12.33 11.53 8.02
CA ARG A 104 11.58 11.99 9.20
C ARG A 104 10.16 12.39 8.84
N SER A 105 9.99 13.19 7.77
CA SER A 105 8.68 13.60 7.27
C SER A 105 7.86 12.39 6.80
N GLY A 106 8.48 11.46 6.07
CA GLY A 106 7.81 10.23 5.63
C GLY A 106 7.39 9.34 6.80
N TYR A 107 8.21 9.23 7.83
CA TYR A 107 7.89 8.46 9.04
C TYR A 107 6.73 9.10 9.81
N HIS A 108 6.74 10.41 10.02
CA HIS A 108 5.62 11.12 10.66
C HIS A 108 4.32 11.00 9.86
N ALA A 109 4.40 11.09 8.52
CA ALA A 109 3.25 10.86 7.66
C ALA A 109 2.71 9.43 7.79
N PHE A 110 3.58 8.42 7.93
CA PHE A 110 3.18 7.05 8.21
C PHE A 110 2.49 6.90 9.58
N LEU A 111 3.04 7.50 10.64
CA LEU A 111 2.43 7.48 11.97
C LEU A 111 1.07 8.19 11.98
N ALA A 112 0.92 9.28 11.22
CA ALA A 112 -0.32 10.06 11.13
C ALA A 112 -1.49 9.29 10.50
N LEU A 113 -1.23 8.18 9.79
CA LEU A 113 -2.28 7.29 9.26
C LEU A 113 -2.92 6.42 10.37
N GLY A 114 -2.32 6.39 11.55
CA GLY A 114 -2.78 5.57 12.68
C GLY A 114 -2.29 4.12 12.62
N PRO A 115 -2.80 3.26 13.50
CA PRO A 115 -2.47 1.84 13.51
C PRO A 115 -3.06 1.13 12.28
N GLY A 116 -2.54 -0.06 11.97
CA GLY A 116 -3.09 -0.96 10.94
C GLY A 116 -2.25 -2.24 10.82
N GLY A 117 -2.34 -2.93 9.68
CA GLY A 117 -1.64 -4.21 9.47
C GLY A 117 -0.11 -4.17 9.66
N THR A 118 0.52 -3.01 9.37
CA THR A 118 1.94 -2.77 9.61
C THR A 118 2.13 -2.03 10.94
N PRO A 119 2.98 -2.52 11.86
CA PRO A 119 3.23 -1.85 13.14
C PRO A 119 3.72 -0.41 12.97
N SER A 120 3.22 0.51 13.80
CA SER A 120 3.59 1.94 13.82
C SER A 120 4.98 2.17 14.45
N THR A 121 5.99 1.42 13.98
CA THR A 121 7.39 1.50 14.40
C THR A 121 8.26 1.93 13.22
N PHE A 122 9.50 2.34 13.49
CA PHE A 122 10.46 2.67 12.44
C PHE A 122 10.72 1.48 11.50
N MET A 123 10.80 0.26 12.05
CA MET A 123 10.91 -0.97 11.23
C MET A 123 9.68 -1.18 10.34
N GLY A 124 8.48 -0.88 10.85
CA GLY A 124 7.26 -0.87 10.04
C GLY A 124 7.34 0.14 8.90
N TYR A 125 7.86 1.33 9.14
CA TYR A 125 8.08 2.33 8.10
C TYR A 125 9.10 1.88 7.04
N LEU A 126 10.22 1.25 7.43
CA LEU A 126 11.15 0.66 6.47
C LEU A 126 10.48 -0.40 5.61
N ARG A 127 9.61 -1.24 6.19
CA ARG A 127 8.80 -2.19 5.43
C ARG A 127 7.91 -1.48 4.40
N ILE A 128 7.32 -0.35 4.74
CA ILE A 128 6.53 0.46 3.79
C ILE A 128 7.39 1.04 2.66
N CYS A 129 8.62 1.47 2.96
CA CYS A 129 9.55 1.91 1.93
C CYS A 129 9.86 0.80 0.93
N VAL A 130 10.07 -0.44 1.39
CA VAL A 130 10.27 -1.61 0.52
C VAL A 130 9.01 -1.93 -0.28
N LEU A 131 7.84 -1.99 0.38
CA LEU A 131 6.55 -2.28 -0.27
C LEU A 131 6.21 -1.25 -1.36
N ARG A 132 6.64 0.01 -1.20
CA ARG A 132 6.43 1.08 -2.18
C ARG A 132 7.10 0.80 -3.53
N ILE A 133 8.16 0.01 -3.57
CA ILE A 133 8.82 -0.42 -4.83
C ILE A 133 7.86 -1.29 -5.66
N PHE A 134 7.02 -2.09 -4.99
CA PHE A 134 6.07 -3.01 -5.61
C PHE A 134 4.68 -2.40 -5.82
N ALA A 135 4.44 -1.20 -5.31
CA ALA A 135 3.14 -0.53 -5.39
C ALA A 135 2.76 -0.21 -6.84
N LEU A 136 1.45 -0.29 -7.12
CA LEU A 136 0.86 0.19 -8.37
C LEU A 136 1.19 1.66 -8.58
N ARG A 137 1.64 2.00 -9.79
CA ARG A 137 1.89 3.41 -10.18
C ARG A 137 0.60 4.22 -10.21
N ASN A 138 -0.49 3.62 -10.67
CA ASN A 138 -1.82 4.23 -10.68
C ASN A 138 -2.87 3.26 -10.12
N PRO A 139 -3.34 3.46 -8.87
CA PRO A 139 -4.41 2.68 -8.26
C PRO A 139 -5.77 2.79 -8.97
N LEU A 140 -5.94 3.78 -9.86
CA LEU A 140 -7.17 3.98 -10.64
C LEU A 140 -7.17 3.20 -11.96
N ASN A 141 -6.07 2.53 -12.32
CA ASN A 141 -6.09 1.64 -13.49
C ASN A 141 -6.76 0.31 -13.10
N PRO A 142 -7.85 -0.10 -13.79
CA PRO A 142 -8.53 -1.35 -13.47
C PRO A 142 -7.59 -2.56 -13.66
N PRO A 143 -7.82 -3.66 -12.93
CA PRO A 143 -7.03 -4.86 -13.12
C PRO A 143 -7.30 -5.51 -14.47
N LEU A 144 -6.30 -6.24 -14.97
CA LEU A 144 -6.50 -7.09 -16.15
C LEU A 144 -7.47 -8.22 -15.81
N LEU A 145 -8.38 -8.52 -16.75
CA LEU A 145 -9.29 -9.67 -16.65
C LEU A 145 -8.63 -10.88 -17.34
N PRO A 146 -8.26 -11.94 -16.60
CA PRO A 146 -7.69 -13.13 -17.21
C PRO A 146 -8.73 -13.87 -18.06
N VAL A 147 -8.36 -14.31 -19.26
CA VAL A 147 -9.24 -15.03 -20.21
C VAL A 147 -9.71 -16.38 -19.65
N ASN A 148 -8.94 -16.96 -18.73
CA ASN A 148 -9.28 -18.21 -18.06
C ASN A 148 -10.07 -18.01 -16.74
N LEU A 149 -10.28 -16.77 -16.29
CA LEU A 149 -11.09 -16.52 -15.10
C LEU A 149 -12.55 -16.90 -15.37
N ARG A 150 -13.18 -17.62 -14.44
CA ARG A 150 -14.59 -17.94 -14.51
C ARG A 150 -15.28 -17.53 -13.21
N PRO A 151 -16.44 -16.86 -13.28
CA PRO A 151 -17.07 -16.27 -14.48
C PRO A 151 -16.22 -15.14 -15.13
N GLN A 152 -16.57 -14.73 -16.35
CA GLN A 152 -15.90 -13.62 -17.07
C GLN A 152 -16.48 -12.25 -16.74
N THR A 153 -17.67 -12.20 -16.14
CA THR A 153 -18.35 -10.98 -15.73
C THR A 153 -18.59 -11.02 -14.24
N GLY A 154 -18.52 -9.86 -13.59
CA GLY A 154 -19.01 -9.70 -12.23
C GLY A 154 -20.52 -9.52 -12.18
N ILE A 155 -21.06 -9.30 -10.98
CA ILE A 155 -22.51 -9.17 -10.76
C ILE A 155 -22.97 -7.73 -10.54
N LEU A 156 -22.03 -6.78 -10.40
CA LEU A 156 -22.37 -5.40 -10.11
C LEU A 156 -22.91 -4.71 -11.36
N LYS A 157 -24.15 -4.22 -11.26
CA LYS A 157 -24.88 -3.53 -12.34
C LYS A 157 -25.55 -2.29 -11.78
N ASP A 158 -25.92 -1.36 -12.65
CA ASP A 158 -26.76 -0.18 -12.33
C ASP A 158 -26.25 0.75 -11.21
N LEU A 159 -24.98 0.61 -10.82
CA LEU A 159 -24.34 1.52 -9.88
C LEU A 159 -24.30 2.96 -10.45
N PRO A 160 -24.90 3.95 -9.77
CA PRO A 160 -24.85 5.33 -10.23
C PRO A 160 -23.41 5.86 -10.16
N LYS A 161 -23.10 6.90 -10.93
CA LYS A 161 -21.82 7.61 -10.78
C LYS A 161 -21.83 8.32 -9.43
N ARG A 162 -20.74 8.24 -8.68
CA ARG A 162 -20.60 8.98 -7.42
C ARG A 162 -20.63 10.48 -7.71
N ASN A 163 -21.49 11.20 -7.00
CA ASN A 163 -21.68 12.64 -7.20
C ASN A 163 -20.49 13.46 -6.67
N SER A 164 -19.93 13.05 -5.53
CA SER A 164 -18.75 13.70 -4.94
C SER A 164 -17.48 13.39 -5.72
N PRO A 165 -16.52 14.33 -5.77
CA PRO A 165 -15.21 14.06 -6.36
C PRO A 165 -14.50 12.98 -5.54
N ARG A 166 -13.52 12.30 -6.16
CA ARG A 166 -12.72 11.29 -5.46
C ARG A 166 -12.00 11.91 -4.26
N PRO A 167 -12.02 11.26 -3.09
CA PRO A 167 -11.26 11.72 -1.95
C PRO A 167 -9.76 11.48 -2.17
N LYS A 168 -8.94 12.25 -1.44
CA LYS A 168 -7.51 12.00 -1.29
C LYS A 168 -7.30 10.78 -0.41
N VAL A 169 -6.45 9.87 -0.88
CA VAL A 169 -6.04 8.65 -0.19
C VAL A 169 -4.53 8.67 0.02
N ALA A 170 -4.08 8.16 1.17
CA ALA A 170 -2.67 8.12 1.52
C ALA A 170 -2.29 6.76 2.12
N GLY A 171 -1.02 6.41 2.02
CA GLY A 171 -0.48 5.19 2.62
C GLY A 171 -0.49 3.97 1.68
N ILE A 172 -0.04 2.84 2.24
CA ILE A 172 0.01 1.53 1.58
C ILE A 172 -0.52 0.48 2.55
N ALA A 173 0.00 0.46 3.78
CA ALA A 173 -0.48 -0.38 4.87
C ALA A 173 -0.07 0.26 6.20
N PRO A 174 -0.93 1.04 6.88
CA PRO A 174 -2.32 1.31 6.51
C PRO A 174 -2.46 2.17 5.24
N GLN A 175 -3.56 1.95 4.52
CA GLN A 175 -4.08 2.86 3.49
C GLN A 175 -5.30 3.56 4.09
N ARG A 176 -5.40 4.88 3.94
CA ARG A 176 -6.45 5.70 4.57
C ARG A 176 -7.00 6.77 3.64
N GLN A 177 -8.29 7.02 3.79
CA GLN A 177 -8.95 8.18 3.20
C GLN A 177 -8.71 9.41 4.07
N VAL A 178 -7.94 10.38 3.56
CA VAL A 178 -7.52 11.56 4.33
C VAL A 178 -8.41 12.79 4.12
N SER A 179 -9.27 12.78 3.11
CA SER A 179 -10.29 13.81 2.89
C SER A 179 -11.68 13.19 2.73
N GLN A 180 -12.75 13.96 2.97
CA GLN A 180 -14.13 13.45 2.93
C GLN A 180 -14.32 12.24 3.85
N ARG A 181 -13.74 12.25 5.05
CA ARG A 181 -13.89 11.14 6.01
C ARG A 181 -15.38 10.99 6.37
N GLY A 182 -15.84 9.76 6.48
CA GLY A 182 -17.21 9.47 6.92
C GLY A 182 -17.44 9.99 8.35
N SER A 183 -18.66 10.49 8.61
CA SER A 183 -19.06 10.85 9.97
C SER A 183 -19.19 9.61 10.86
N ALA A 184 -19.14 9.80 12.18
CA ALA A 184 -19.35 8.70 13.13
C ALA A 184 -20.73 8.02 12.96
N SER A 185 -21.77 8.79 12.64
CA SER A 185 -23.11 8.25 12.36
C SER A 185 -23.12 7.41 11.08
N MET A 186 -22.44 7.85 10.03
CA MET A 186 -22.38 7.12 8.77
C MET A 186 -21.54 5.85 8.86
N TYR A 187 -20.42 5.91 9.60
CA TYR A 187 -19.65 4.72 9.93
C TYR A 187 -20.49 3.72 10.75
N SER A 188 -21.26 4.19 11.73
CA SER A 188 -22.14 3.33 12.51
C SER A 188 -23.21 2.66 11.65
N ALA A 189 -23.78 3.39 10.69
CA ALA A 189 -24.73 2.85 9.73
C ALA A 189 -24.10 1.79 8.81
N LEU A 190 -22.88 2.04 8.32
CA LEU A 190 -22.10 1.05 7.55
C LEU A 190 -21.81 -0.21 8.36
N ALA A 191 -21.33 -0.07 9.60
CA ALA A 191 -21.06 -1.19 10.49
C ALA A 191 -22.33 -1.99 10.81
N ALA A 192 -23.46 -1.31 11.02
CA ALA A 192 -24.76 -1.95 11.22
C ALA A 192 -25.21 -2.73 9.97
N ALA A 193 -25.02 -2.19 8.77
CA ALA A 193 -25.36 -2.87 7.52
C ALA A 193 -24.50 -4.13 7.30
N ILE A 194 -23.18 -4.06 7.58
CA ILE A 194 -22.29 -5.23 7.52
C ILE A 194 -22.74 -6.31 8.51
N LYS A 195 -23.11 -5.92 9.73
CA LYS A 195 -23.63 -6.84 10.74
C LYS A 195 -24.95 -7.48 10.30
N ASP A 196 -25.84 -6.70 9.71
CA ASP A 196 -27.12 -7.17 9.19
C ASP A 196 -26.95 -8.21 8.07
N ILE A 197 -26.01 -7.98 7.14
CA ILE A 197 -25.64 -8.94 6.09
C ILE A 197 -25.16 -10.25 6.72
N SER A 198 -24.32 -10.20 7.75
CA SER A 198 -23.83 -11.39 8.44
C SER A 198 -24.96 -12.17 9.13
N ILE A 199 -25.90 -11.48 9.79
CA ILE A 199 -27.01 -12.14 10.50
C ILE A 199 -27.94 -12.86 9.54
N HIS A 200 -28.34 -12.20 8.45
CA HIS A 200 -29.25 -12.76 7.45
C HIS A 200 -28.63 -13.86 6.58
N ASN A 201 -27.30 -14.02 6.63
CA ASN A 201 -26.56 -15.06 5.91
C ASN A 201 -25.64 -15.81 6.88
N SER A 202 -26.10 -16.06 8.11
CA SER A 202 -25.31 -16.66 9.20
C SER A 202 -24.89 -18.11 8.97
N ASP A 203 -25.52 -18.78 8.00
CA ASP A 203 -25.14 -20.09 7.47
C ASP A 203 -23.94 -20.03 6.51
N HIS A 204 -23.50 -18.83 6.11
CA HIS A 204 -22.44 -18.62 5.12
C HIS A 204 -21.39 -17.60 5.55
N LEU A 205 -21.77 -16.66 6.42
CA LEU A 205 -20.98 -15.50 6.82
C LEU A 205 -20.91 -15.35 8.33
N TYR A 206 -19.80 -14.82 8.82
CA TYR A 206 -19.63 -14.44 10.21
C TYR A 206 -18.79 -13.17 10.33
N LEU A 207 -18.86 -12.52 11.50
CA LEU A 207 -18.02 -11.37 11.83
C LEU A 207 -16.80 -11.82 12.63
N GLY A 208 -15.66 -11.18 12.37
CA GLY A 208 -14.42 -11.40 13.13
C GLY A 208 -13.52 -10.18 13.08
N THR A 209 -12.35 -10.27 13.69
CA THR A 209 -11.30 -9.24 13.53
C THR A 209 -10.63 -9.41 12.16
N SER A 210 -10.51 -8.32 11.40
CA SER A 210 -9.87 -8.31 10.08
C SER A 210 -8.44 -8.87 10.13
N CYS A 211 -8.08 -9.72 9.16
CA CYS A 211 -6.71 -10.17 8.98
C CYS A 211 -5.77 -9.04 8.54
N PHE A 212 -6.26 -8.22 7.62
CA PHE A 212 -5.46 -7.21 6.94
C PHE A 212 -5.24 -6.00 7.85
N GLU A 213 -6.30 -5.56 8.53
CA GLU A 213 -6.27 -4.38 9.40
C GLU A 213 -5.91 -4.71 10.85
N LYS A 214 -6.13 -5.96 11.31
CA LYS A 214 -5.83 -6.49 12.66
C LYS A 214 -6.60 -5.87 13.82
N HIS A 215 -7.38 -4.83 13.58
CA HIS A 215 -8.06 -4.08 14.64
C HIS A 215 -9.55 -3.80 14.36
N SER A 216 -9.98 -3.84 13.09
CA SER A 216 -11.37 -3.55 12.73
C SER A 216 -12.21 -4.81 12.52
N THR A 217 -13.53 -4.65 12.63
CA THR A 217 -14.49 -5.71 12.30
C THR A 217 -14.45 -6.00 10.80
N GLY A 218 -14.24 -7.27 10.47
CA GLY A 218 -14.35 -7.82 9.14
C GLY A 218 -15.56 -8.76 9.00
N LEU A 219 -16.08 -8.83 7.79
CA LEU A 219 -17.04 -9.83 7.34
C LEU A 219 -16.28 -10.97 6.67
N PHE A 220 -16.56 -12.20 7.06
CA PHE A 220 -15.85 -13.40 6.60
C PHE A 220 -16.81 -14.44 6.04
N SER A 221 -16.33 -15.19 5.06
CA SER A 221 -16.94 -16.41 4.56
C SER A 221 -16.58 -17.60 5.45
N LEU A 222 -17.53 -18.52 5.65
CA LEU A 222 -17.20 -19.82 6.23
C LEU A 222 -16.20 -20.59 5.35
N PRO A 223 -15.25 -21.34 5.94
CA PRO A 223 -14.22 -22.06 5.20
C PRO A 223 -14.73 -22.99 4.09
N THR A 224 -15.94 -23.54 4.25
CA THR A 224 -16.59 -24.45 3.29
C THR A 224 -17.03 -23.77 1.99
N LEU A 225 -17.07 -22.44 1.96
CA LEU A 225 -17.62 -21.66 0.84
C LEU A 225 -16.56 -20.77 0.17
N ILE A 226 -15.30 -20.86 0.58
CA ILE A 226 -14.24 -20.02 0.01
C ILE A 226 -14.02 -20.41 -1.45
N ASN A 227 -14.55 -19.59 -2.35
CA ASN A 227 -14.36 -19.74 -3.80
C ASN A 227 -13.11 -19.00 -4.28
N GLN A 228 -12.70 -17.94 -3.58
CA GLN A 228 -11.54 -17.12 -3.94
C GLN A 228 -10.58 -16.97 -2.77
N VAL A 229 -9.28 -17.05 -3.07
CA VAL A 229 -8.23 -16.91 -2.06
C VAL A 229 -8.15 -15.46 -1.59
N THR A 230 -8.66 -15.23 -0.39
CA THR A 230 -8.43 -14.02 0.43
C THR A 230 -7.79 -14.42 1.75
N CYS A 231 -7.61 -13.49 2.69
CA CYS A 231 -7.16 -13.89 4.03
C CYS A 231 -8.30 -14.60 4.76
N ASN A 232 -8.24 -15.93 4.82
CA ASN A 232 -9.18 -16.74 5.59
C ASN A 232 -10.66 -16.47 5.26
N GLY A 233 -10.96 -16.17 3.99
CA GLY A 233 -12.33 -15.87 3.56
C GLY A 233 -12.81 -14.44 3.89
N GLU A 234 -11.92 -13.52 4.29
CA GLU A 234 -12.29 -12.11 4.51
C GLU A 234 -12.88 -11.51 3.24
N VAL A 235 -14.14 -11.06 3.35
CA VAL A 235 -14.91 -10.40 2.29
C VAL A 235 -14.61 -8.91 2.29
N CYS A 236 -14.78 -8.28 3.45
CA CYS A 236 -14.54 -6.85 3.65
C CYS A 236 -14.20 -6.52 5.09
N HIS A 237 -13.57 -5.37 5.31
CA HIS A 237 -13.47 -4.72 6.62
C HIS A 237 -13.59 -3.20 6.48
N ALA A 238 -14.29 -2.58 7.43
CA ALA A 238 -14.43 -1.12 7.47
C ALA A 238 -13.34 -0.49 8.36
N HIS A 239 -12.96 0.75 8.08
CA HIS A 239 -12.00 1.53 8.85
C HIS A 239 -12.75 2.47 9.80
N PRO A 240 -12.71 2.24 11.13
CA PRO A 240 -13.34 3.15 12.09
C PRO A 240 -12.79 4.57 12.02
N SER A 241 -11.53 4.72 11.59
CA SER A 241 -10.86 6.01 11.53
C SER A 241 -11.46 6.93 10.47
N ASP A 242 -11.78 6.46 9.27
CA ASP A 242 -12.16 7.33 8.16
C ASP A 242 -13.47 6.94 7.45
N GLY A 243 -14.07 5.81 7.83
CA GLY A 243 -15.32 5.30 7.26
C GLY A 243 -15.17 4.63 5.91
N SER A 244 -13.96 4.57 5.34
CA SER A 244 -13.69 3.78 4.13
C SER A 244 -13.64 2.29 4.47
N LEU A 245 -13.61 1.43 3.45
CA LEU A 245 -13.52 -0.02 3.65
C LEU A 245 -12.66 -0.66 2.57
N HIS A 246 -12.05 -1.79 2.93
CA HIS A 246 -11.43 -2.67 1.95
C HIS A 246 -12.29 -3.90 1.70
N LEU A 247 -12.29 -4.38 0.47
CA LEU A 247 -12.97 -5.61 0.05
C LEU A 247 -12.34 -6.22 -1.21
N THR A 248 -12.67 -7.48 -1.51
CA THR A 248 -12.19 -8.17 -2.72
C THR A 248 -13.32 -8.38 -3.72
N LEU A 249 -13.18 -7.84 -4.93
CA LEU A 249 -14.15 -7.95 -6.02
C LEU A 249 -13.65 -8.81 -7.18
N HIS A 250 -14.60 -9.24 -8.03
CA HIS A 250 -14.29 -9.72 -9.36
C HIS A 250 -13.58 -8.59 -10.17
N PRO A 251 -12.55 -8.88 -11.01
CA PRO A 251 -11.82 -7.85 -11.76
C PRO A 251 -12.71 -6.92 -12.61
N ALA A 252 -13.78 -7.45 -13.22
CA ALA A 252 -14.75 -6.64 -13.96
C ALA A 252 -15.57 -5.69 -13.06
N ASP A 253 -15.90 -6.11 -11.83
CA ASP A 253 -16.58 -5.24 -10.86
C ASP A 253 -15.63 -4.16 -10.33
N VAL A 254 -14.34 -4.46 -10.16
CA VAL A 254 -13.33 -3.45 -9.83
C VAL A 254 -13.29 -2.35 -10.89
N LYS A 255 -13.26 -2.74 -12.17
CA LYS A 255 -13.31 -1.77 -13.28
C LYS A 255 -14.56 -0.89 -13.17
N TYR A 256 -15.72 -1.50 -12.96
CA TYR A 256 -16.98 -0.79 -12.84
C TYR A 256 -17.01 0.18 -11.66
N VAL A 257 -16.57 -0.24 -10.47
CA VAL A 257 -16.44 0.59 -9.26
C VAL A 257 -15.51 1.78 -9.49
N ILE A 258 -14.36 1.56 -10.12
CA ILE A 258 -13.42 2.63 -10.46
C ILE A 258 -14.07 3.59 -11.44
N GLU A 259 -14.60 3.14 -12.58
CA GLU A 259 -15.20 4.02 -13.60
C GLU A 259 -16.34 4.88 -13.04
N LYS A 260 -17.12 4.33 -12.10
CA LYS A 260 -18.21 5.03 -11.41
C LYS A 260 -17.75 5.94 -10.26
N GLY A 261 -16.48 5.91 -9.89
CA GLY A 261 -15.89 6.81 -8.90
C GLY A 261 -16.05 6.38 -7.44
N TRP A 262 -16.35 5.10 -7.17
CA TRP A 262 -16.63 4.60 -5.82
C TRP A 262 -15.41 4.09 -5.06
N GLY A 263 -14.31 3.84 -5.75
CA GLY A 263 -13.09 3.34 -5.11
C GLY A 263 -11.88 3.34 -6.02
N GLU A 264 -10.80 2.79 -5.48
CA GLU A 264 -9.51 2.60 -6.12
C GLU A 264 -8.87 1.30 -5.65
N ARG A 265 -7.95 0.74 -6.43
CA ARG A 265 -7.23 -0.49 -6.03
C ARG A 265 -6.37 -0.23 -4.81
N HIS A 266 -6.16 -1.28 -4.03
CA HIS A 266 -5.09 -1.25 -3.03
C HIS A 266 -3.73 -1.16 -3.75
N PRO A 267 -2.76 -0.33 -3.30
CA PRO A 267 -1.48 -0.17 -4.00
C PRO A 267 -0.71 -1.48 -4.20
N LEU A 268 -0.93 -2.49 -3.34
CA LEU A 268 -0.29 -3.81 -3.47
C LEU A 268 -1.10 -4.83 -4.29
N ALA A 269 -2.29 -4.48 -4.80
CA ALA A 269 -3.16 -5.37 -5.57
C ALA A 269 -2.69 -5.55 -7.02
N ARG A 270 -1.39 -5.75 -7.21
CA ARG A 270 -0.73 -5.84 -8.51
C ARG A 270 -0.89 -7.22 -9.13
N GLU A 271 -1.04 -7.27 -10.45
CA GLU A 271 -0.83 -8.48 -11.23
C GLU A 271 0.67 -8.78 -11.25
N SER A 272 1.13 -9.72 -10.43
CA SER A 272 2.54 -10.12 -10.41
C SER A 272 2.77 -11.29 -11.35
N TRP A 273 3.75 -11.16 -12.26
CA TRP A 273 4.32 -12.27 -13.04
C TRP A 273 5.01 -13.31 -12.14
N TRP A 274 5.52 -12.85 -10.99
CA TRP A 274 6.10 -13.69 -9.96
C TRP A 274 5.02 -14.02 -8.93
N TRP A 275 4.40 -15.20 -9.08
CA TRP A 275 3.30 -15.70 -8.26
C TRP A 275 3.61 -15.72 -6.74
N LYS A 276 4.89 -15.84 -6.34
CA LYS A 276 5.31 -15.82 -4.91
C LYS A 276 5.25 -14.44 -4.25
N LEU A 277 5.15 -13.35 -5.01
CA LEU A 277 5.14 -11.97 -4.50
C LEU A 277 3.73 -11.37 -4.38
N ARG A 278 2.68 -12.19 -4.48
CA ARG A 278 1.30 -11.72 -4.35
C ARG A 278 0.92 -11.51 -2.89
N PHE A 279 1.04 -10.26 -2.42
CA PHE A 279 0.75 -9.89 -1.03
C PHE A 279 -0.76 -9.77 -0.73
N VAL A 280 -1.55 -9.33 -1.72
CA VAL A 280 -3.02 -9.15 -1.59
C VAL A 280 -3.73 -9.63 -2.87
N PRO A 281 -5.05 -9.91 -2.81
CA PRO A 281 -5.81 -10.29 -3.99
C PRO A 281 -5.77 -9.20 -5.10
N VAL A 282 -5.79 -9.60 -6.38
CA VAL A 282 -5.80 -8.65 -7.52
C VAL A 282 -7.05 -7.75 -7.49
N GLY A 283 -8.18 -8.31 -7.05
CA GLY A 283 -9.44 -7.60 -6.88
C GLY A 283 -9.56 -6.78 -5.59
N PHE A 284 -8.47 -6.64 -4.83
CA PHE A 284 -8.51 -5.95 -3.54
C PHE A 284 -8.54 -4.42 -3.74
N VAL A 285 -9.60 -3.79 -3.26
CA VAL A 285 -9.89 -2.36 -3.49
C VAL A 285 -10.19 -1.66 -2.17
N MET A 286 -10.00 -0.34 -2.15
CA MET A 286 -10.56 0.57 -1.16
C MET A 286 -11.82 1.20 -1.74
N ILE A 287 -12.93 1.08 -1.02
CA ILE A 287 -14.17 1.79 -1.32
C ILE A 287 -14.24 3.03 -0.42
N TYR A 288 -14.58 4.16 -1.03
CA TYR A 288 -14.60 5.44 -0.34
C TYR A 288 -15.74 5.51 0.68
N ALA A 289 -15.50 6.25 1.78
CA ALA A 289 -16.48 6.40 2.85
C ALA A 289 -17.80 6.99 2.31
N PRO A 290 -18.96 6.35 2.56
CA PRO A 290 -20.25 6.95 2.21
C PRO A 290 -20.44 8.25 2.99
N GLN A 291 -21.00 9.27 2.34
CA GLN A 291 -21.33 10.56 2.96
C GLN A 291 -22.83 10.70 3.24
N THR A 292 -23.65 9.99 2.48
CA THR A 292 -25.12 10.01 2.61
C THR A 292 -25.67 8.59 2.66
N MET A 293 -26.96 8.47 2.99
CA MET A 293 -27.64 7.18 3.03
C MET A 293 -27.72 6.54 1.64
N GLU A 294 -27.89 7.35 0.59
CA GLU A 294 -27.92 6.92 -0.81
C GLU A 294 -26.55 6.38 -1.23
N GLU A 295 -25.46 7.04 -0.81
CA GLU A 295 -24.12 6.50 -1.00
C GLU A 295 -23.90 5.19 -0.24
N LEU A 296 -24.43 5.09 0.98
CA LEU A 296 -24.36 3.85 1.76
C LEU A 296 -25.05 2.70 1.03
N GLN A 297 -26.19 2.93 0.37
CA GLN A 297 -26.85 1.89 -0.44
C GLN A 297 -25.98 1.40 -1.59
N CYS A 298 -25.25 2.31 -2.25
CA CYS A 298 -24.30 1.95 -3.29
C CYS A 298 -23.14 1.12 -2.72
N VAL A 299 -22.62 1.50 -1.55
CA VAL A 299 -21.57 0.74 -0.85
C VAL A 299 -22.06 -0.66 -0.46
N ILE A 300 -23.29 -0.80 0.02
CA ILE A 300 -23.91 -2.10 0.34
C ILE A 300 -23.96 -2.99 -0.92
N GLN A 301 -24.40 -2.47 -2.07
CA GLN A 301 -24.38 -3.23 -3.33
C GLN A 301 -22.98 -3.72 -3.71
N ILE A 302 -21.95 -2.91 -3.48
CA ILE A 302 -20.55 -3.32 -3.70
C ILE A 302 -20.14 -4.43 -2.72
N ILE A 303 -20.55 -4.35 -1.45
CA ILE A 303 -20.30 -5.42 -0.46
C ILE A 303 -20.97 -6.73 -0.88
N HIS A 304 -22.18 -6.66 -1.44
CA HIS A 304 -22.86 -7.84 -2.00
C HIS A 304 -22.07 -8.48 -3.14
N ALA A 305 -21.56 -7.67 -4.08
CA ALA A 305 -20.70 -8.15 -5.17
C ALA A 305 -19.40 -8.79 -4.65
N ALA A 306 -18.79 -8.20 -3.62
CA ALA A 306 -17.61 -8.76 -2.97
C ALA A 306 -17.91 -10.09 -2.29
N THR A 307 -19.05 -10.17 -1.59
CA THR A 307 -19.49 -11.39 -0.92
C THR A 307 -19.68 -12.50 -1.94
N TRP A 308 -20.44 -12.26 -3.01
CA TRP A 308 -20.60 -13.23 -4.09
C TRP A 308 -19.28 -13.67 -4.69
N TRP A 309 -18.33 -12.75 -4.89
CA TRP A 309 -17.05 -13.10 -5.46
C TRP A 309 -16.24 -14.03 -4.54
N VAL A 310 -16.21 -13.75 -3.24
CA VAL A 310 -15.45 -14.52 -2.26
C VAL A 310 -16.11 -15.86 -1.94
N THR A 311 -17.45 -15.91 -1.82
CA THR A 311 -18.21 -17.09 -1.39
C THR A 311 -18.74 -17.95 -2.54
N GLY A 312 -18.83 -17.39 -3.76
CA GLY A 312 -19.59 -17.98 -4.86
C GLY A 312 -21.11 -17.86 -4.74
N MET A 313 -21.64 -17.24 -3.67
CA MET A 313 -23.07 -17.18 -3.34
C MET A 313 -23.58 -15.74 -3.28
N GLU A 314 -24.72 -15.48 -3.92
CA GLU A 314 -25.35 -14.15 -3.85
C GLU A 314 -26.05 -13.96 -2.47
N PRO A 315 -25.75 -12.89 -1.71
CA PRO A 315 -26.34 -12.70 -0.38
C PRO A 315 -27.83 -12.38 -0.43
N ARG A 316 -28.60 -12.87 0.57
CA ARG A 316 -30.07 -12.81 0.64
C ARG A 316 -30.68 -11.41 0.84
N SER A 317 -29.89 -10.34 0.97
CA SER A 317 -30.36 -9.05 1.52
C SER A 317 -30.61 -7.92 0.53
N LYS A 318 -31.01 -8.18 -0.73
CA LYS A 318 -31.45 -7.10 -1.65
C LYS A 318 -32.56 -6.22 -1.03
N ASP A 319 -33.33 -6.76 -0.09
CA ASP A 319 -34.44 -6.08 0.60
C ASP A 319 -34.04 -5.31 1.88
N CYS A 320 -32.86 -5.53 2.48
CA CYS A 320 -32.46 -4.85 3.73
C CYS A 320 -31.96 -3.41 3.51
N ALA A 321 -31.39 -3.14 2.33
CA ALA A 321 -31.03 -1.80 1.85
C ALA A 321 -32.12 -0.76 2.17
N TYR A 322 -33.38 -1.12 1.91
CA TYR A 322 -34.54 -0.27 2.14
C TYR A 322 -34.86 -0.06 3.63
N LYS A 323 -34.67 -1.07 4.49
CA LYS A 323 -34.97 -1.01 5.93
C LYS A 323 -33.94 -0.18 6.70
N THR A 324 -32.66 -0.26 6.36
CA THR A 324 -31.61 0.52 7.05
C THR A 324 -31.76 2.02 6.80
N ALA A 325 -32.18 2.42 5.59
CA ALA A 325 -32.50 3.80 5.27
C ALA A 325 -33.70 4.34 6.08
N ALA A 326 -34.72 3.50 6.30
CA ALA A 326 -35.88 3.85 7.12
C ALA A 326 -35.51 4.03 8.61
N VAL A 327 -34.65 3.16 9.15
CA VAL A 327 -34.18 3.23 10.54
C VAL A 327 -33.28 4.44 10.79
N ALA A 328 -32.35 4.75 9.88
CA ALA A 328 -31.49 5.92 10.00
C ALA A 328 -32.27 7.25 9.88
N LYS A 329 -33.30 7.29 9.01
CA LYS A 329 -34.22 8.43 8.89
C LYS A 329 -35.06 8.64 10.16
N ALA A 330 -35.41 7.56 10.87
CA ALA A 330 -36.12 7.63 12.15
C ALA A 330 -35.20 8.09 13.30
N GLN A 331 -33.92 7.76 13.26
CA GLN A 331 -32.93 8.17 14.27
C GLN A 331 -32.49 9.63 14.10
N GLY A 332 -32.33 10.12 12.86
CA GLY A 332 -32.00 11.52 12.60
C GLY A 332 -33.11 12.52 12.98
N ARG A 333 -34.38 12.11 12.96
CA ARG A 333 -35.50 12.94 13.45
C ARG A 333 -35.54 13.09 14.97
N ARG A 334 -35.04 12.10 15.72
CA ARG A 334 -35.08 12.14 17.20
C ARG A 334 -34.02 13.06 17.80
N SER A 335 -32.93 13.34 17.09
CA SER A 335 -31.86 14.22 17.59
C SER A 335 -32.18 15.72 17.44
N ASP A 336 -33.05 16.10 16.50
CA ASP A 336 -33.44 17.50 16.25
C ASP A 336 -34.49 18.04 17.25
N ASP A 337 -35.24 17.16 17.91
CA ASP A 337 -36.30 17.55 18.88
C ASP A 337 -35.80 17.71 20.33
N SER A 338 -34.48 17.69 20.55
CA SER A 338 -33.89 17.75 21.91
C SER A 338 -32.97 18.96 22.10
N GLN A 339 -33.49 20.15 21.81
CA GLN A 339 -32.95 21.41 22.34
C GLN A 339 -34.01 22.06 23.25
N PRO A 340 -33.82 22.09 24.58
CA PRO A 340 -34.72 22.84 25.44
C PRO A 340 -34.50 24.33 25.19
N ALA A 341 -35.56 25.01 24.77
CA ALA A 341 -35.62 26.47 24.74
C ALA A 341 -35.39 27.01 26.16
N ILE A 342 -34.21 27.56 26.42
CA ILE A 342 -33.95 28.36 27.61
C ILE A 342 -34.59 29.73 27.34
N ASN A 343 -35.82 29.90 27.81
CA ASN A 343 -36.44 31.21 27.96
C ASN A 343 -35.71 31.96 29.09
N VAL A 344 -34.91 32.96 28.73
CA VAL A 344 -34.46 33.98 29.67
C VAL A 344 -35.53 35.06 29.71
N ALA A 345 -36.31 35.08 30.79
CA ALA A 345 -37.16 36.20 31.16
C ALA A 345 -36.83 36.59 32.61
N ASN A 346 -36.12 37.71 32.72
CA ASN A 346 -35.99 38.70 33.81
C ASN A 346 -34.54 39.15 34.03
#